data_AF-A0AAU8E8T1-F1
#
_entry.id   AF-A0AAU8E8T1-F1
#
_cell.length_a   1.000
_cell.length_b   1.000
_cell.length_c   1.000
_cell.angle_alpha   90.00
_cell.angle_beta   90.00
_cell.angle_gamma   90.00
#
_symmetry.space_group_name_H-M   'P 1'
#
loop_
_entity.id
_entity.type
_entity.pdbx_description
1 polymer ?
#
loop_
_entity_poly.entity_id
_entity_poly.type
_entity_poly.pdbx_seq_one_letter_code
_entity_poly.pdbx_strand_id
1 'polypeptide(L)'
;MAMQNISFDPQAFRAALGTFTTGVTIITTQTEDGSPVGITANSFNSVSLNPPLVLWSLSKQARSLPVFSSGKHWNVHVLSTEQETLSGRFATQGEDKFAEIELDHGVSEAPLLQDCTARFQCRTAFQYEGGDHVIFVGEVLAFDHSDRAPLAFQSGQYALATRKPRSELRLATTPPPPECSYTEDLLGYLLGRGHYQVLNALRQLLNSQQLDEQTFFVLSILCIRDNLTLEEINTFVNYTGREVTLASMRFLERQRLVAFEGAADSLRFVLTAQGREVSVHQLALAKAVEEDLSVKLGAADAQALKVLLKRLIVVSDPGLPDLWAPR
;
A
#
# COMPACT_ATOMS: atom_id res chain seq x y z
N MET A 1 -8.33 16.12 40.10
CA MET A 1 -8.89 14.76 40.10
C MET A 1 -7.87 13.84 40.74
N ALA A 2 -8.27 13.04 41.74
CA ALA A 2 -7.37 12.07 42.35
C ALA A 2 -6.91 11.07 41.28
N MET A 3 -5.59 10.86 41.13
CA MET A 3 -5.07 9.76 40.33
C MET A 3 -5.61 8.47 40.94
N GLN A 4 -6.46 7.76 40.20
CA GLN A 4 -6.80 6.39 40.57
C GLN A 4 -5.49 5.59 40.58
N ASN A 5 -5.24 4.84 41.67
CA ASN A 5 -4.13 3.89 41.72
C ASN A 5 -4.38 2.80 40.68
N ILE A 6 -3.85 2.97 39.48
CA ILE A 6 -3.86 1.93 38.45
C ILE A 6 -2.96 0.80 38.96
N SER A 7 -3.52 -0.38 39.17
CA SER A 7 -2.80 -1.55 39.72
C SER A 7 -1.87 -2.23 38.71
N PHE A 8 -1.78 -1.72 37.49
CA PHE A 8 -1.00 -2.28 36.39
C PHE A 8 -0.33 -1.18 35.56
N ASP A 9 0.72 -1.56 34.83
CA ASP A 9 1.50 -0.66 33.99
C ASP A 9 0.64 -0.06 32.84
N PRO A 10 0.48 1.27 32.76
CA PRO A 10 -0.23 1.95 31.68
C PRO A 10 0.33 1.64 30.29
N GLN A 11 1.64 1.42 30.16
CA GLN A 11 2.25 1.09 28.87
C GLN A 11 1.85 -0.31 28.42
N ALA A 12 1.89 -1.30 29.33
CA ALA A 12 1.35 -2.64 29.07
C ALA A 12 -0.14 -2.61 28.70
N PHE A 13 -0.95 -1.81 29.38
CA PHE A 13 -2.36 -1.64 29.04
C PHE A 13 -2.56 -1.06 27.63
N ARG A 14 -1.81 -0.02 27.27
CA ARG A 14 -1.83 0.56 25.92
C ARG A 14 -1.37 -0.44 24.85
N ALA A 15 -0.36 -1.25 25.14
CA ALA A 15 0.10 -2.28 24.23
C ALA A 15 -0.97 -3.35 24.00
N ALA A 16 -1.68 -3.77 25.07
CA ALA A 16 -2.80 -4.70 24.96
C ALA A 16 -3.95 -4.13 24.11
N LEU A 17 -4.33 -2.87 24.33
CA LEU A 17 -5.34 -2.19 23.50
C LEU A 17 -4.93 -2.12 22.02
N GLY A 18 -3.64 -1.92 21.75
CA GLY A 18 -3.10 -1.88 20.39
C GLY A 18 -3.25 -3.19 19.61
N THR A 19 -3.52 -4.33 20.27
CA THR A 19 -3.77 -5.60 19.57
C THR A 19 -5.10 -5.61 18.82
N PHE A 20 -6.07 -4.79 19.25
CA PHE A 20 -7.33 -4.61 18.54
C PHE A 20 -7.10 -3.76 17.29
N THR A 21 -7.23 -4.39 16.12
CA THR A 21 -7.01 -3.71 14.84
C THR A 21 -8.16 -2.76 14.55
N THR A 22 -7.82 -1.54 14.15
CA THR A 22 -8.78 -0.48 13.82
C THR A 22 -8.48 0.08 12.43
N GLY A 23 -9.48 0.69 11.80
CA GLY A 23 -9.22 1.64 10.73
C GLY A 23 -8.64 2.93 11.29
N VAL A 24 -8.02 3.75 10.44
CA VAL A 24 -7.58 5.09 10.80
C VAL A 24 -8.60 6.11 10.31
N THR A 25 -8.97 7.06 11.17
CA THR A 25 -9.89 8.14 10.80
C THR A 25 -9.29 9.52 11.02
N ILE A 26 -9.74 10.50 10.24
CA ILE A 26 -9.60 11.92 10.59
C ILE A 26 -10.99 12.47 10.90
N ILE A 27 -11.12 13.08 12.07
CA ILE A 27 -12.33 13.79 12.48
C ILE A 27 -12.11 15.26 12.23
N THR A 28 -13.02 15.90 11.50
CA THR A 28 -12.95 17.34 11.22
C THR A 28 -14.16 18.08 11.74
N THR A 29 -13.97 19.36 12.02
CA THR A 29 -15.00 20.33 12.35
C THR A 29 -14.47 21.72 11.98
N GLN A 30 -15.15 22.79 12.38
CA GLN A 30 -14.65 24.15 12.25
C GLN A 30 -14.90 24.95 13.51
N THR A 31 -14.08 25.98 13.71
CA THR A 31 -14.30 27.02 14.71
C THR A 31 -15.49 27.92 14.33
N GLU A 32 -15.91 28.78 15.27
CA GLU A 32 -17.01 29.75 15.02
C GLU A 32 -16.70 30.74 13.90
N ASP A 33 -15.43 31.08 13.69
CA ASP A 33 -14.97 31.94 12.58
C ASP A 33 -14.79 31.18 11.25
N GLY A 34 -15.09 29.88 11.22
CA GLY A 34 -15.02 29.04 10.01
C GLY A 34 -13.64 28.42 9.74
N SER A 35 -12.65 28.62 10.62
CA SER A 35 -11.33 27.98 10.46
C SER A 35 -11.41 26.45 10.61
N PRO A 36 -10.79 25.67 9.71
CA PRO A 36 -10.91 24.22 9.73
C PRO A 36 -10.09 23.60 10.86
N VAL A 37 -10.67 22.62 11.55
CA VAL A 37 -10.04 21.85 12.63
C VAL A 37 -10.12 20.37 12.31
N GLY A 38 -9.04 19.64 12.52
CA GLY A 38 -9.03 18.20 12.32
C GLY A 38 -8.03 17.47 13.20
N ILE A 39 -8.34 16.22 13.49
CA ILE A 39 -7.51 15.34 14.31
C ILE A 39 -7.60 13.89 13.83
N THR A 40 -6.47 13.19 13.80
CA THR A 40 -6.43 11.75 13.58
C THR A 40 -6.95 11.01 14.82
N ALA A 41 -7.86 10.07 14.62
CA ALA A 41 -8.41 9.22 15.66
C ALA A 41 -8.57 7.77 15.16
N ASN A 42 -8.35 6.81 16.05
CA ASN A 42 -8.65 5.40 15.81
C ASN A 42 -9.62 4.84 16.88
N SER A 43 -10.25 5.72 17.65
CA SER A 43 -11.29 5.40 18.64
C SER A 43 -12.70 5.35 18.04
N PHE A 44 -12.82 5.55 16.72
CA PHE A 44 -14.09 5.56 16.00
C PHE A 44 -14.77 4.18 15.99
N ASN A 45 -16.09 4.15 16.18
CA ASN A 45 -16.90 2.93 16.01
C ASN A 45 -18.36 3.24 15.67
N SER A 46 -19.06 2.27 15.07
CA SER A 46 -20.52 2.33 14.86
C SER A 46 -21.28 2.03 16.14
N VAL A 47 -22.43 2.67 16.35
CA VAL A 47 -23.26 2.52 17.56
C VAL A 47 -24.64 1.95 17.23
N SER A 48 -25.34 2.56 16.27
CA SER A 48 -26.73 2.22 15.96
C SER A 48 -27.01 2.41 14.48
N LEU A 49 -27.92 1.59 13.93
CA LEU A 49 -28.44 1.74 12.56
C LEU A 49 -29.70 2.60 12.50
N ASN A 50 -30.54 2.59 13.54
CA ASN A 50 -31.76 3.39 13.60
C ASN A 50 -32.02 3.92 15.04
N PRO A 51 -31.80 5.22 15.32
CA PRO A 51 -31.21 6.22 14.40
C PRO A 51 -29.74 5.86 14.05
N PRO A 52 -29.21 6.34 12.91
CA PRO A 52 -27.84 6.03 12.49
C PRO A 52 -26.84 6.80 13.37
N LEU A 53 -26.20 6.11 14.32
CA LEU A 53 -25.27 6.71 15.27
C LEU A 53 -23.86 6.11 15.15
N VAL A 54 -22.87 6.97 15.28
CA VAL A 54 -21.45 6.62 15.39
C VAL A 54 -20.83 7.34 16.59
N LEU A 55 -19.68 6.86 17.07
CA LEU A 55 -18.95 7.50 18.16
C LEU A 55 -17.45 7.56 17.90
N TRP A 56 -16.79 8.43 18.66
CA TRP A 56 -15.33 8.46 18.83
C TRP A 56 -14.98 9.13 20.16
N SER A 57 -13.72 9.03 20.58
CA SER A 57 -13.23 9.60 21.84
C SER A 57 -12.09 10.58 21.62
N LEU A 58 -12.17 11.75 22.24
CA LEU A 58 -11.16 12.81 22.18
C LEU A 58 -10.54 13.05 23.57
N SER A 59 -9.22 13.12 23.64
CA SER A 59 -8.50 13.43 24.89
C SER A 59 -8.92 14.78 25.45
N LYS A 60 -9.12 14.86 26.76
CA LYS A 60 -9.43 16.11 27.46
C LYS A 60 -8.31 17.15 27.40
N GLN A 61 -7.10 16.71 27.04
CA GLN A 61 -5.92 17.56 26.88
C GLN A 61 -5.75 18.04 25.42
N ALA A 62 -6.62 17.61 24.49
CA ALA A 62 -6.55 18.05 23.11
C ALA A 62 -6.93 19.53 22.98
N ARG A 63 -6.09 20.32 22.27
CA ARG A 63 -6.36 21.74 22.00
C ARG A 63 -7.64 21.98 21.19
N SER A 64 -8.05 20.99 20.40
CA SER A 64 -9.27 21.02 19.60
C SER A 64 -10.55 20.71 20.41
N LEU A 65 -10.43 20.27 21.67
CA LEU A 65 -11.59 19.90 22.48
C LEU A 65 -12.64 21.01 22.58
N PRO A 66 -12.31 22.29 22.87
CA PRO A 66 -13.31 23.35 22.95
C PRO A 66 -14.11 23.50 21.65
N VAL A 67 -13.45 23.33 20.49
CA VAL A 67 -14.08 23.45 19.18
C VAL A 67 -15.05 22.29 18.92
N PHE A 68 -14.65 21.06 19.23
CA PHE A 68 -15.55 19.90 19.09
C PHE A 68 -16.70 19.93 20.10
N SER A 69 -16.46 20.41 21.33
CA SER A 69 -17.49 20.49 22.37
C SER A 69 -18.58 21.52 22.08
N SER A 70 -18.22 22.68 21.49
CA SER A 70 -19.22 23.68 21.03
C SER A 70 -19.74 23.40 19.61
N GLY A 71 -18.99 22.64 18.81
CA GLY A 71 -19.29 22.29 17.43
C GLY A 71 -20.56 21.45 17.27
N LYS A 72 -21.41 21.88 16.32
CA LYS A 72 -22.68 21.19 16.00
C LYS A 72 -22.50 20.06 15.00
N HIS A 73 -21.56 20.21 14.07
CA HIS A 73 -21.31 19.26 12.99
C HIS A 73 -19.83 18.86 12.95
N TRP A 74 -19.60 17.60 12.60
CA TRP A 74 -18.27 17.05 12.40
C TRP A 74 -18.34 15.90 11.40
N ASN A 75 -17.25 15.69 10.68
CA ASN A 75 -17.16 14.63 9.69
C ASN A 75 -16.13 13.59 10.14
N VAL A 76 -16.42 12.32 9.88
CA VAL A 76 -15.49 11.20 10.02
C VAL A 76 -15.01 10.81 8.64
N HIS A 77 -13.69 10.69 8.49
CA HIS A 77 -13.05 10.25 7.25
C HIS A 77 -12.29 8.97 7.52
N VAL A 78 -12.77 7.83 7.03
CA VAL A 78 -12.04 6.55 7.09
C VAL A 78 -10.98 6.56 6.00
N LEU A 79 -9.72 6.60 6.38
CA LEU A 79 -8.61 6.85 5.46
C LEU A 79 -8.31 5.64 4.59
N SER A 80 -7.91 5.90 3.35
CA SER A 80 -7.38 4.87 2.45
C SER A 80 -5.90 4.59 2.72
N THR A 81 -5.38 3.49 2.17
CA THR A 81 -3.96 3.09 2.25
C THR A 81 -2.99 4.13 1.72
N GLU A 82 -3.42 5.00 0.79
CA GLU A 82 -2.60 6.07 0.22
C GLU A 82 -2.48 7.29 1.15
N GLN A 83 -3.31 7.37 2.20
CA GLN A 83 -3.44 8.54 3.07
C GLN A 83 -2.63 8.42 4.37
N GLU A 84 -1.59 7.58 4.42
CA GLU A 84 -0.70 7.44 5.58
C GLU A 84 -0.05 8.76 6.00
N THR A 85 0.47 9.51 5.02
CA THR A 85 1.06 10.84 5.27
C THR A 85 0.04 11.82 5.83
N LEU A 86 -1.20 11.76 5.36
CA LEU A 86 -2.31 12.58 5.83
C LEU A 86 -2.65 12.25 7.30
N SER A 87 -2.73 10.97 7.64
CA SER A 87 -2.89 10.50 9.02
C SER A 87 -1.81 11.08 9.94
N GLY A 88 -0.54 11.01 9.52
CA GLY A 88 0.59 11.58 10.26
C GLY A 88 0.45 13.09 10.46
N ARG A 89 0.08 13.83 9.40
CA ARG A 89 -0.14 15.28 9.43
C ARG A 89 -1.21 15.69 10.45
N PHE A 90 -2.33 14.95 10.51
CA PHE A 90 -3.42 15.28 11.42
C PHE A 90 -3.20 14.80 12.86
N ALA A 91 -2.24 13.91 13.10
CA ALA A 91 -1.85 13.41 14.41
C ALA A 91 -0.89 14.34 15.19
N THR A 92 -0.17 15.23 14.50
CA THR A 92 0.78 16.16 15.13
C THR A 92 0.08 17.41 15.70
N GLN A 93 0.78 18.14 16.57
CA GLN A 93 0.39 19.50 16.98
C GLN A 93 1.03 20.51 16.03
N GLY A 94 0.30 21.56 15.67
CA GLY A 94 0.81 22.61 14.78
C GLY A 94 -0.31 23.37 14.07
N GLU A 95 0.06 24.49 13.47
CA GLU A 95 -0.79 25.25 12.57
C GLU A 95 -0.72 24.66 11.15
N ASP A 96 -1.70 25.01 10.32
CA ASP A 96 -1.71 24.71 8.89
C ASP A 96 -1.83 23.21 8.48
N LYS A 97 -2.64 22.45 9.21
CA LYS A 97 -2.97 21.05 8.84
C LYS A 97 -3.76 20.91 7.53
N PHE A 98 -4.37 21.99 7.07
CA PHE A 98 -5.24 22.01 5.89
C PHE A 98 -4.63 22.70 4.67
N ALA A 99 -3.43 23.30 4.75
CA ALA A 99 -2.75 23.82 3.56
C ALA A 99 -2.67 22.78 2.45
N GLU A 100 -2.97 23.22 1.22
CA GLU A 100 -2.87 22.42 0.01
C GLU A 100 -3.75 21.15 0.03
N ILE A 101 -4.77 21.11 0.89
CA ILE A 101 -5.77 20.05 0.88
C ILE A 101 -7.01 20.57 0.17
N GLU A 102 -7.37 19.92 -0.93
CA GLU A 102 -8.67 20.12 -1.57
C GLU A 102 -9.78 19.52 -0.70
N LEU A 103 -10.84 20.31 -0.50
CA LEU A 103 -11.99 19.95 0.31
C LEU A 103 -13.25 19.89 -0.54
N ASP A 104 -14.07 18.88 -0.31
CA ASP A 104 -15.40 18.78 -0.89
C ASP A 104 -16.43 19.59 -0.08
N HIS A 105 -17.58 19.85 -0.70
CA HIS A 105 -18.75 20.39 -0.03
C HIS A 105 -19.58 19.27 0.61
N GLY A 106 -20.01 19.48 1.85
CA GLY A 106 -20.87 18.58 2.59
C GLY A 106 -22.27 19.15 2.89
N VAL A 107 -23.03 18.44 3.72
CA VAL A 107 -24.30 18.90 4.30
C VAL A 107 -24.12 20.00 5.35
N SER A 108 -22.88 20.28 5.74
CA SER A 108 -22.49 21.36 6.63
C SER A 108 -21.15 21.95 6.17
N GLU A 109 -20.76 23.06 6.78
CA GLU A 109 -19.48 23.73 6.49
C GLU A 109 -18.25 22.97 7.04
N ALA A 110 -18.44 21.95 7.89
CA ALA A 110 -17.33 21.16 8.41
C ALA A 110 -16.49 20.56 7.26
N PRO A 111 -15.14 20.63 7.31
CA PRO A 111 -14.27 20.21 6.21
C PRO A 111 -14.51 18.77 5.78
N LEU A 112 -14.62 18.51 4.48
CA LEU A 112 -14.82 17.17 3.94
C LEU A 112 -13.59 16.78 3.09
N LEU A 113 -12.80 15.83 3.56
CA LEU A 113 -11.60 15.35 2.87
C LEU A 113 -11.97 14.45 1.69
N GLN A 114 -11.14 14.47 0.65
CA GLN A 114 -11.27 13.63 -0.53
C GLN A 114 -10.55 12.28 -0.38
N ASP A 115 -10.78 11.37 -1.34
CA ASP A 115 -10.05 10.10 -1.51
C ASP A 115 -10.09 9.11 -0.32
N CYS A 116 -11.01 9.31 0.61
CA CYS A 116 -11.23 8.39 1.72
C CYS A 116 -11.94 7.11 1.28
N THR A 117 -11.76 6.03 2.04
CA THR A 117 -12.54 4.79 1.87
C THR A 117 -14.01 5.02 2.19
N ALA A 118 -14.31 5.80 3.24
CA ALA A 118 -15.66 6.18 3.59
C ALA A 118 -15.69 7.52 4.32
N ARG A 119 -16.79 8.25 4.19
CA ARG A 119 -17.01 9.53 4.88
C ARG A 119 -18.38 9.54 5.54
N PHE A 120 -18.45 10.01 6.78
CA PHE A 120 -19.69 10.14 7.53
C PHE A 120 -19.84 11.58 8.02
N GLN A 121 -20.89 12.26 7.57
CA GLN A 121 -21.16 13.66 7.93
C GLN A 121 -22.19 13.66 9.05
N CYS A 122 -21.80 14.18 10.22
CA CYS A 122 -22.54 13.96 11.47
C CYS A 122 -22.96 15.28 12.11
N ARG A 123 -24.08 15.25 12.84
CA ARG A 123 -24.36 16.22 13.91
C ARG A 123 -24.10 15.62 15.28
N THR A 124 -23.59 16.42 16.21
CA THR A 124 -23.41 16.01 17.60
C THR A 124 -24.78 15.69 18.22
N ALA A 125 -24.96 14.44 18.64
CA ALA A 125 -26.16 13.98 19.35
C ALA A 125 -25.94 13.99 20.86
N PHE A 126 -24.82 13.44 21.33
CA PHE A 126 -24.48 13.35 22.75
C PHE A 126 -22.99 13.52 23.01
N GLN A 127 -22.65 13.97 24.21
CA GLN A 127 -21.28 14.01 24.74
C GLN A 127 -21.28 13.37 26.13
N TYR A 128 -20.33 12.46 26.39
CA TYR A 128 -20.21 11.75 27.66
C TYR A 128 -18.79 11.85 28.22
N GLU A 129 -18.70 11.90 29.55
CA GLU A 129 -17.43 11.79 30.26
C GLU A 129 -16.89 10.36 30.16
N GLY A 130 -15.67 10.20 29.66
CA GLY A 130 -15.01 8.91 29.42
C GLY A 130 -13.62 8.83 30.06
N GLY A 131 -13.51 9.10 31.35
CA GLY A 131 -12.22 9.13 32.06
C GLY A 131 -11.38 10.35 31.66
N ASP A 132 -10.23 10.12 31.04
CA ASP A 132 -9.35 11.18 30.49
C ASP A 132 -9.76 11.63 29.08
N HIS A 133 -10.83 11.06 28.52
CA HIS A 133 -11.42 11.44 27.23
C HIS A 133 -12.87 11.93 27.38
N VAL A 134 -13.36 12.62 26.36
CA VAL A 134 -14.79 12.88 26.11
C VAL A 134 -15.23 11.99 24.94
N ILE A 135 -16.34 11.29 25.11
CA ILE A 135 -16.95 10.45 24.08
C ILE A 135 -17.98 11.30 23.33
N PHE A 136 -17.78 11.45 22.03
CA PHE A 136 -18.71 12.13 21.13
C PHE A 136 -19.56 11.10 20.41
N VAL A 137 -20.88 11.25 20.47
CA VAL A 137 -21.83 10.45 19.70
C VAL A 137 -22.49 11.36 18.68
N GLY A 138 -22.45 10.94 17.41
CA GLY A 138 -22.98 11.70 16.28
C GLY A 138 -24.08 10.95 15.56
N GLU A 139 -25.11 11.67 15.15
CA GLU A 139 -26.11 11.19 14.21
C GLU A 139 -25.62 11.46 12.78
N VAL A 140 -25.56 10.40 11.97
CA VAL A 140 -25.11 10.47 10.58
C VAL A 140 -26.21 11.06 9.71
N LEU A 141 -25.92 12.19 9.07
CA LEU A 141 -26.84 12.91 8.18
C LEU A 141 -26.66 12.52 6.71
N ALA A 142 -25.41 12.27 6.31
CA ALA A 142 -25.03 11.81 4.99
C ALA A 142 -23.77 10.95 5.09
N PHE A 143 -23.60 10.03 4.15
CA PHE A 143 -22.38 9.23 4.04
C PHE A 143 -22.12 8.83 2.60
N ASP A 144 -20.86 8.55 2.30
CA ASP A 144 -20.42 7.96 1.04
C ASP A 144 -19.25 6.99 1.28
N HIS A 145 -18.94 6.19 0.27
CA HIS A 145 -17.82 5.26 0.29
C HIS A 145 -17.22 5.10 -1.10
N SER A 146 -15.98 4.61 -1.14
CA SER A 146 -15.26 4.23 -2.34
C SER A 146 -14.72 2.80 -2.23
N ASP A 147 -14.24 2.25 -3.35
CA ASP A 147 -13.60 0.93 -3.38
C ASP A 147 -12.12 0.95 -2.93
N ARG A 148 -11.63 2.10 -2.44
CA ARG A 148 -10.24 2.25 -1.97
C ARG A 148 -10.00 1.39 -0.72
N ALA A 149 -8.84 0.74 -0.67
CA ALA A 149 -8.47 -0.11 0.46
C ALA A 149 -8.29 0.75 1.74
N PRO A 150 -8.84 0.33 2.89
CA PRO A 150 -8.74 1.10 4.13
C PRO A 150 -7.35 0.98 4.76
N LEU A 151 -6.85 2.08 5.32
CA LEU A 151 -5.66 2.10 6.17
C LEU A 151 -5.98 1.46 7.53
N ALA A 152 -5.26 0.40 7.88
CA ALA A 152 -5.39 -0.24 9.18
C ALA A 152 -4.29 0.23 10.15
N PHE A 153 -4.59 0.17 11.45
CA PHE A 153 -3.63 0.43 12.51
C PHE A 153 -3.71 -0.69 13.54
N GLN A 154 -2.56 -1.31 13.80
CA GLN A 154 -2.41 -2.43 14.73
C GLN A 154 -1.06 -2.35 15.42
N SER A 155 -1.05 -2.60 16.73
CA SER A 155 0.16 -2.71 17.55
C SER A 155 1.12 -1.52 17.40
N GLY A 156 0.57 -0.31 17.22
CA GLY A 156 1.34 0.93 17.09
C GLY A 156 1.93 1.17 15.70
N GLN A 157 1.53 0.41 14.68
CA GLN A 157 2.02 0.53 13.31
C GLN A 157 0.85 0.56 12.32
N TYR A 158 1.06 1.22 11.17
CA TYR A 158 0.15 1.08 10.03
C TYR A 158 0.24 -0.34 9.46
N ALA A 159 -0.89 -0.84 8.98
CA ALA A 159 -1.04 -2.17 8.43
C ALA A 159 -1.94 -2.16 7.19
N LEU A 160 -1.82 -3.23 6.40
CA LEU A 160 -2.71 -3.52 5.28
C LEU A 160 -3.63 -4.67 5.67
N ALA A 161 -4.94 -4.49 5.47
CA ALA A 161 -5.92 -5.55 5.67
C ALA A 161 -6.04 -6.38 4.39
N THR A 162 -5.57 -7.63 4.41
CA THR A 162 -5.83 -8.60 3.35
C THR A 162 -7.15 -9.33 3.59
N ARG A 163 -7.93 -9.56 2.55
CA ARG A 163 -9.18 -10.30 2.69
C ARG A 163 -8.89 -11.76 2.99
N LYS A 164 -9.59 -12.32 3.98
CA LYS A 164 -9.65 -13.77 4.12
C LYS A 164 -10.58 -14.33 3.05
N PRO A 165 -10.17 -15.40 2.35
CA PRO A 165 -11.06 -16.04 1.39
C PRO A 165 -12.29 -16.60 2.11
N ARG A 166 -13.47 -16.51 1.47
CA ARG A 166 -14.74 -16.96 2.05
C ARG A 166 -14.79 -18.48 2.26
N SER A 167 -14.01 -19.23 1.50
CA SER A 167 -13.79 -20.65 1.62
C SER A 167 -12.30 -20.93 1.81
N GLU A 168 -11.98 -22.08 2.38
CA GLU A 168 -10.61 -22.58 2.42
C GLU A 168 -10.02 -22.58 1.01
N LEU A 169 -8.87 -21.95 0.85
CA LEU A 169 -8.23 -21.75 -0.45
C LEU A 169 -7.26 -22.90 -0.65
N ARG A 170 -7.74 -23.99 -1.23
CA ARG A 170 -6.93 -25.16 -1.57
C ARG A 170 -6.46 -25.10 -3.00
N LEU A 171 -5.18 -25.42 -3.23
CA LEU A 171 -4.62 -25.55 -4.57
C LEU A 171 -4.82 -26.98 -5.10
N ALA A 172 -4.81 -27.98 -4.22
CA ALA A 172 -5.02 -29.37 -4.52
C ALA A 172 -6.50 -29.72 -4.53
N THR A 173 -6.90 -30.48 -5.56
CA THR A 173 -8.27 -30.99 -5.69
C THR A 173 -8.54 -32.19 -4.79
N THR A 174 -7.50 -32.82 -4.23
CA THR A 174 -7.58 -33.99 -3.36
C THR A 174 -6.64 -33.85 -2.16
N PRO A 175 -6.96 -34.41 -0.99
CA PRO A 175 -6.08 -34.37 0.18
C PRO A 175 -4.71 -35.00 -0.14
N PRO A 176 -3.61 -34.46 0.41
CA PRO A 176 -2.31 -35.09 0.27
C PRO A 176 -2.32 -36.47 0.97
N PRO A 177 -1.51 -37.43 0.50
CA PRO A 177 -1.33 -38.70 1.19
C PRO A 177 -0.89 -38.49 2.64
N PRO A 178 -1.31 -39.34 3.60
CA PRO A 178 -0.99 -39.17 5.03
C PRO A 178 0.51 -39.13 5.34
N GLU A 179 1.33 -39.71 4.46
CA GLU A 179 2.78 -39.81 4.59
C GLU A 179 3.53 -38.64 3.93
N CYS A 180 2.83 -37.71 3.28
CA CYS A 180 3.45 -36.60 2.57
C CYS A 180 3.75 -35.42 3.52
N SER A 181 5.03 -35.22 3.83
CA SER A 181 5.48 -34.07 4.64
C SER A 181 5.46 -32.73 3.88
N TYR A 182 5.34 -32.76 2.55
CA TYR A 182 5.27 -31.56 1.72
C TYR A 182 3.82 -31.14 1.51
N THR A 183 3.50 -29.91 1.89
CA THR A 183 2.16 -29.34 1.74
C THR A 183 2.15 -28.26 0.65
N GLU A 184 0.96 -27.97 0.12
CA GLU A 184 0.76 -26.85 -0.82
C GLU A 184 1.00 -25.47 -0.19
N ASP A 185 1.03 -25.40 1.14
CA ASP A 185 1.33 -24.19 1.91
C ASP A 185 2.83 -23.89 2.04
N LEU A 186 3.70 -24.74 1.49
CA LEU A 186 5.14 -24.50 1.53
C LEU A 186 5.47 -23.20 0.80
N LEU A 187 6.02 -22.22 1.53
CA LEU A 187 6.32 -20.89 0.98
C LEU A 187 7.16 -20.94 -0.30
N GLY A 188 8.20 -21.79 -0.34
CA GLY A 188 9.04 -21.95 -1.54
C GLY A 188 8.27 -22.48 -2.75
N TYR A 189 7.31 -23.40 -2.54
CA TYR A 189 6.42 -23.89 -3.59
C TYR A 189 5.49 -22.77 -4.09
N LEU A 190 4.86 -22.02 -3.18
CA LEU A 190 3.97 -20.90 -3.53
C LEU A 190 4.71 -19.81 -4.32
N LEU A 191 5.91 -19.43 -3.89
CA LEU A 191 6.76 -18.45 -4.58
C LEU A 191 7.14 -18.93 -5.98
N GLY A 192 7.66 -20.16 -6.09
CA GLY A 192 8.08 -20.72 -7.37
C GLY A 192 6.90 -20.89 -8.34
N ARG A 193 5.78 -21.43 -7.85
CA ARG A 193 4.58 -21.66 -8.65
C ARG A 193 3.94 -20.34 -9.10
N GLY A 194 3.81 -19.37 -8.19
CA GLY A 194 3.28 -18.04 -8.49
C GLY A 194 4.14 -17.31 -9.51
N HIS A 195 5.46 -17.24 -9.28
CA HIS A 195 6.41 -16.63 -10.22
C HIS A 195 6.32 -17.26 -11.61
N TYR A 196 6.30 -18.60 -11.70
CA TYR A 196 6.17 -19.31 -12.97
C TYR A 196 4.90 -18.93 -13.72
N GLN A 197 3.74 -18.86 -13.04
CA GLN A 197 2.47 -18.54 -13.66
C GLN A 197 2.42 -17.10 -14.20
N VAL A 198 2.93 -16.14 -13.42
CA VAL A 198 3.03 -14.73 -13.84
C VAL A 198 3.95 -14.60 -15.06
N LEU A 199 5.14 -15.22 -15.01
CA LEU A 199 6.11 -15.18 -16.09
C LEU A 199 5.61 -15.89 -17.36
N ASN A 200 4.84 -16.97 -17.21
CA ASN A 200 4.22 -17.66 -18.34
C ASN A 200 3.20 -16.76 -19.06
N ALA A 201 2.38 -16.01 -18.33
CA ALA A 201 1.45 -15.06 -18.93
C ALA A 201 2.20 -13.96 -19.71
N LEU A 202 3.28 -13.42 -19.14
CA LEU A 202 4.14 -12.45 -19.82
C LEU A 202 4.79 -13.05 -21.09
N ARG A 203 5.33 -14.26 -21.02
CA ARG A 203 5.90 -14.96 -22.19
C ARG A 203 4.91 -15.11 -23.32
N GLN A 204 3.66 -15.47 -23.03
CA GLN A 204 2.63 -15.61 -24.05
C GLN A 204 2.37 -14.29 -24.78
N LEU A 205 2.32 -13.16 -24.05
CA LEU A 205 2.17 -11.85 -24.64
C LEU A 205 3.40 -11.41 -25.44
N LEU A 206 4.61 -11.59 -24.91
CA LEU A 206 5.85 -11.28 -25.61
C LEU A 206 5.95 -12.05 -26.94
N ASN A 207 5.69 -13.36 -26.91
CA ASN A 207 5.72 -14.22 -28.09
C ASN A 207 4.70 -13.78 -29.16
N SER A 208 3.51 -13.31 -28.75
CA SER A 208 2.50 -12.80 -29.69
C SER A 208 2.97 -11.57 -30.48
N GLN A 209 3.93 -10.82 -29.92
CA GLN A 209 4.55 -9.64 -30.52
C GLN A 209 5.95 -9.93 -31.10
N GLN A 210 6.33 -11.20 -31.24
CA GLN A 210 7.65 -11.63 -31.72
C GLN A 210 8.81 -11.12 -30.86
N LEU A 211 8.56 -10.88 -29.58
CA LEU A 211 9.57 -10.49 -28.60
C LEU A 211 9.99 -11.68 -27.76
N ASP A 212 11.29 -11.78 -27.51
CA ASP A 212 11.86 -12.84 -26.69
C ASP A 212 12.04 -12.41 -25.22
N GLU A 213 11.92 -13.37 -24.30
CA GLU A 213 12.05 -13.16 -22.86
C GLU A 213 13.48 -12.79 -22.42
N GLN A 214 14.52 -13.33 -23.07
CA GLN A 214 15.89 -12.93 -22.78
C GLN A 214 16.12 -11.47 -23.18
N THR A 215 15.52 -11.06 -24.31
CA THR A 215 15.52 -9.66 -24.75
C THR A 215 14.83 -8.76 -23.71
N PHE A 216 13.68 -9.19 -23.18
CA PHE A 216 12.97 -8.47 -22.11
C PHE A 216 13.87 -8.17 -20.90
N PHE A 217 14.57 -9.17 -20.37
CA PHE A 217 15.44 -8.95 -19.21
C PHE A 217 16.60 -7.99 -19.50
N VAL A 218 17.30 -8.18 -20.61
CA VAL A 218 18.43 -7.30 -20.99
C VAL A 218 17.97 -5.85 -21.18
N LEU A 219 16.88 -5.64 -21.93
CA LEU A 219 16.36 -4.31 -22.20
C LEU A 219 15.78 -3.65 -20.94
N SER A 220 15.18 -4.42 -20.03
CA SER A 220 14.68 -3.91 -18.75
C SER A 220 15.80 -3.33 -17.87
N ILE A 221 16.95 -4.00 -17.82
CA ILE A 221 18.14 -3.54 -17.10
C ILE A 221 18.73 -2.30 -17.77
N LEU A 222 18.99 -2.36 -19.08
CA LEU A 222 19.59 -1.25 -19.82
C LEU A 222 18.69 0.01 -19.86
N CYS A 223 17.37 -0.17 -19.72
CA CYS A 223 16.42 0.93 -19.60
C CYS A 223 16.55 1.67 -18.25
N ILE A 224 16.93 0.97 -17.18
CA ILE A 224 17.14 1.55 -15.85
C ILE A 224 18.57 2.07 -15.70
N ARG A 225 19.55 1.29 -16.16
CA ARG A 225 20.99 1.61 -16.13
C ARG A 225 21.65 1.30 -17.45
N ASP A 226 22.13 2.35 -18.11
CA ASP A 226 22.80 2.26 -19.40
C ASP A 226 24.32 2.10 -19.26
N ASN A 227 25.05 1.74 -20.32
CA ASN A 227 26.53 1.68 -20.33
C ASN A 227 27.13 0.64 -19.34
N LEU A 228 26.61 -0.59 -19.38
CA LEU A 228 27.02 -1.70 -18.51
C LEU A 228 27.94 -2.70 -19.24
N THR A 229 28.81 -3.39 -18.52
CA THR A 229 29.55 -4.54 -19.04
C THR A 229 28.70 -5.81 -19.05
N LEU A 230 29.16 -6.88 -19.71
CA LEU A 230 28.43 -8.15 -19.75
C LEU A 230 28.34 -8.78 -18.35
N GLU A 231 29.39 -8.64 -17.55
CA GLU A 231 29.45 -9.11 -16.17
C GLU A 231 28.46 -8.37 -15.27
N GLU A 232 28.39 -7.04 -15.40
CA GLU A 232 27.41 -6.21 -14.68
C GLU A 232 25.98 -6.64 -15.05
N ILE A 233 25.67 -6.80 -16.34
CA ILE A 233 24.35 -7.27 -16.80
C ILE A 233 24.01 -8.65 -16.21
N ASN A 234 24.96 -9.60 -16.24
CA ASN A 234 24.77 -10.94 -15.70
C ASN A 234 24.54 -10.94 -14.19
N THR A 235 25.17 -10.02 -13.47
CA THR A 235 24.94 -9.86 -12.03
C THR A 235 23.48 -9.43 -11.75
N PHE A 236 22.91 -8.55 -12.58
CA PHE A 236 21.52 -8.11 -12.45
C PHE A 236 20.48 -9.14 -12.91
N VAL A 237 20.78 -9.98 -13.92
CA VAL A 237 19.84 -11.03 -14.36
C VAL A 237 19.96 -12.34 -13.58
N ASN A 238 20.93 -12.49 -12.68
CA ASN A 238 21.25 -13.75 -12.01
C ASN A 238 20.03 -14.38 -11.31
N TYR A 239 19.15 -13.56 -10.73
CA TYR A 239 17.92 -14.02 -10.07
C TYR A 239 16.95 -14.76 -11.01
N THR A 240 17.08 -14.57 -12.32
CA THR A 240 16.25 -15.24 -13.33
C THR A 240 16.73 -16.67 -13.64
N GLY A 241 17.91 -17.06 -13.15
CA GLY A 241 18.57 -18.31 -13.51
C GLY A 241 19.06 -18.38 -14.95
N ARG A 242 19.17 -17.24 -15.64
CA ARG A 242 19.64 -17.13 -17.03
C ARG A 242 20.98 -16.41 -17.11
N GLU A 243 21.77 -16.83 -18.10
CA GLU A 243 23.03 -16.19 -18.46
C GLU A 243 22.87 -15.44 -19.79
N VAL A 244 23.29 -14.18 -19.81
CA VAL A 244 23.42 -13.36 -21.02
C VAL A 244 24.80 -13.57 -21.60
N THR A 245 24.84 -14.02 -22.85
CA THR A 245 26.09 -14.28 -23.57
C THR A 245 26.41 -13.13 -24.53
N LEU A 246 27.69 -13.02 -24.92
CA LEU A 246 28.08 -12.08 -25.96
C LEU A 246 27.35 -12.34 -27.30
N ALA A 247 27.01 -13.60 -27.60
CA ALA A 247 26.23 -13.96 -28.79
C ALA A 247 24.81 -13.36 -28.73
N SER A 248 24.16 -13.41 -27.57
CA SER A 248 22.87 -12.76 -27.35
C SER A 248 22.97 -11.25 -27.51
N MET A 249 24.03 -10.61 -26.98
CA MET A 249 24.25 -9.17 -27.15
C MET A 249 24.48 -8.79 -28.62
N ARG A 250 25.26 -9.59 -29.37
CA ARG A 250 25.47 -9.38 -30.81
C ARG A 250 24.20 -9.59 -31.63
N PHE A 251 23.28 -10.42 -31.17
CA PHE A 251 21.96 -10.54 -31.78
C PHE A 251 21.13 -9.27 -31.58
N LEU A 252 21.12 -8.72 -30.35
CA LEU A 252 20.43 -7.45 -30.05
C LEU A 252 21.05 -6.25 -30.81
N GLU A 253 22.36 -6.25 -31.02
CA GLU A 253 23.04 -5.24 -31.86
C GLU A 253 22.60 -5.29 -33.32
N ARG A 254 22.51 -6.50 -33.90
CA ARG A 254 22.01 -6.69 -35.27
C ARG A 254 20.56 -6.23 -35.43
N GLN A 255 19.75 -6.39 -34.38
CA GLN A 255 18.39 -5.85 -34.32
C GLN A 255 18.32 -4.35 -34.01
N ARG A 256 19.48 -3.70 -33.82
CA ARG A 256 19.62 -2.28 -33.46
C ARG A 256 18.91 -1.93 -32.16
N LEU A 257 18.83 -2.85 -31.21
CA LEU A 257 18.25 -2.61 -29.88
C LEU A 257 19.32 -2.14 -28.90
N VAL A 258 20.51 -2.74 -28.97
CA VAL A 258 21.68 -2.39 -28.15
C VAL A 258 22.84 -1.94 -29.05
N ALA A 259 23.64 -0.98 -28.61
CA ALA A 259 24.90 -0.62 -29.25
C ALA A 259 26.09 -0.98 -28.36
N PHE A 260 27.22 -1.23 -29.00
CA PHE A 260 28.47 -1.62 -28.35
C PHE A 260 29.39 -0.40 -28.32
N GLU A 261 29.85 -0.04 -27.13
CA GLU A 261 30.81 1.04 -26.91
C GLU A 261 32.08 0.50 -26.24
N GLY A 262 33.24 1.11 -26.54
CA GLY A 262 34.52 0.71 -25.97
C GLY A 262 35.35 -0.27 -26.82
N ALA A 263 36.52 -0.65 -26.29
CA ALA A 263 37.42 -1.61 -26.93
C ALA A 263 36.99 -3.05 -26.62
N ALA A 264 37.55 -4.05 -27.32
CA ALA A 264 37.17 -5.46 -27.16
C ALA A 264 37.24 -5.96 -25.70
N ASP A 265 38.22 -5.48 -24.92
CA ASP A 265 38.44 -5.85 -23.51
C ASP A 265 37.63 -5.00 -22.51
N SER A 266 36.91 -3.98 -22.99
CA SER A 266 36.12 -3.04 -22.17
C SER A 266 34.76 -2.74 -22.79
N LEU A 267 34.19 -3.74 -23.50
CA LEU A 267 32.90 -3.62 -24.18
C LEU A 267 31.80 -3.28 -23.17
N ARG A 268 31.14 -2.16 -23.44
CA ARG A 268 29.95 -1.70 -22.73
C ARG A 268 28.76 -1.67 -23.67
N PHE A 269 27.59 -1.91 -23.10
CA PHE A 269 26.35 -2.03 -23.83
C PHE A 269 25.48 -0.85 -23.49
N VAL A 270 25.01 -0.18 -24.55
CA VAL A 270 24.09 0.93 -24.41
C VAL A 270 22.77 0.72 -25.13
N LEU A 271 21.68 1.26 -24.57
CA LEU A 271 20.36 1.17 -25.16
C LEU A 271 20.20 2.22 -26.28
N THR A 272 19.93 1.74 -27.49
CA THR A 272 19.65 2.60 -28.65
C THR A 272 18.27 3.27 -28.54
N ALA A 273 17.97 4.22 -29.44
CA ALA A 273 16.64 4.80 -29.54
C ALA A 273 15.55 3.75 -29.84
N GLN A 274 15.80 2.84 -30.78
CA GLN A 274 14.88 1.74 -31.10
C GLN A 274 14.75 0.76 -29.93
N GLY A 275 15.85 0.48 -29.23
CA GLY A 275 15.84 -0.30 -28.00
C GLY A 275 14.93 0.29 -26.93
N ARG A 276 14.98 1.62 -26.72
CA ARG A 276 14.10 2.34 -25.79
C ARG A 276 12.62 2.22 -26.17
N GLU A 277 12.29 2.36 -27.45
CA GLU A 277 10.91 2.18 -27.94
C GLU A 277 10.39 0.76 -27.66
N VAL A 278 11.22 -0.26 -27.93
CA VAL A 278 10.87 -1.66 -27.64
C VAL A 278 10.74 -1.90 -26.14
N SER A 279 11.62 -1.32 -25.30
CA SER A 279 11.51 -1.41 -23.83
C SER A 279 10.20 -0.82 -23.30
N VAL A 280 9.74 0.31 -23.85
CA VAL A 280 8.45 0.91 -23.49
C VAL A 280 7.30 -0.03 -23.84
N HIS A 281 7.35 -0.66 -25.03
CA HIS A 281 6.33 -1.63 -25.44
C HIS A 281 6.34 -2.87 -24.52
N GLN A 282 7.51 -3.41 -24.20
CA GLN A 282 7.68 -4.52 -23.27
C GLN A 282 7.16 -4.21 -21.87
N LEU A 283 7.43 -3.00 -21.36
CA LEU A 283 6.92 -2.53 -20.08
C LEU A 283 5.40 -2.44 -20.08
N ALA A 284 4.79 -1.99 -21.19
CA ALA A 284 3.33 -1.95 -21.33
C ALA A 284 2.71 -3.36 -21.26
N LEU A 285 3.34 -4.36 -21.91
CA LEU A 285 2.88 -5.76 -21.82
C LEU A 285 3.01 -6.31 -20.40
N ALA A 286 4.13 -6.04 -19.71
CA ALA A 286 4.31 -6.44 -18.30
C ALA A 286 3.26 -5.81 -17.38
N LYS A 287 2.97 -4.52 -17.56
CA LYS A 287 1.91 -3.82 -16.82
C LYS A 287 0.53 -4.37 -17.11
N ALA A 288 0.24 -4.81 -18.34
CA ALA A 288 -1.03 -5.43 -18.68
C ALA A 288 -1.26 -6.75 -17.93
N VAL A 289 -0.22 -7.59 -17.80
CA VAL A 289 -0.28 -8.82 -16.97
C VAL A 289 -0.51 -8.47 -15.51
N GLU A 290 0.21 -7.47 -14.99
CA GLU A 290 0.06 -7.01 -13.61
C GLU A 290 -1.37 -6.49 -13.33
N GLU A 291 -1.92 -5.71 -14.25
CA GLU A 291 -3.27 -5.16 -14.12
C GLU A 291 -4.33 -6.27 -14.13
N ASP A 292 -4.26 -7.23 -15.06
CA ASP A 292 -5.18 -8.38 -15.11
C ASP A 292 -5.14 -9.21 -13.80
N LEU A 293 -3.95 -9.41 -13.22
CA LEU A 293 -3.79 -10.06 -11.92
C LEU A 293 -4.34 -9.22 -10.77
N SER A 294 -4.09 -7.91 -10.78
CA SER A 294 -4.57 -6.96 -9.78
C SER A 294 -6.10 -6.92 -9.74
N VAL A 295 -6.76 -6.93 -10.91
CA VAL A 295 -8.23 -6.99 -11.02
C VAL A 295 -8.76 -8.30 -10.43
N LYS A 296 -8.12 -9.44 -10.71
CA LYS A 296 -8.55 -10.76 -10.21
C LYS A 296 -8.32 -10.96 -8.70
N LEU A 297 -7.19 -10.46 -8.18
CA LEU A 297 -6.86 -10.54 -6.76
C LEU A 297 -7.62 -9.49 -5.93
N GLY A 298 -7.92 -8.34 -6.53
CA GLY A 298 -8.37 -7.13 -5.84
C GLY A 298 -7.18 -6.23 -5.46
N ALA A 299 -7.37 -4.92 -5.63
CA ALA A 299 -6.30 -3.93 -5.45
C ALA A 299 -5.63 -3.97 -4.07
N ALA A 300 -6.41 -4.19 -3.00
CA ALA A 300 -5.89 -4.29 -1.63
C ALA A 300 -4.93 -5.48 -1.44
N ASP A 301 -5.34 -6.66 -1.92
CA ASP A 301 -4.55 -7.89 -1.79
C ASP A 301 -3.31 -7.85 -2.71
N ALA A 302 -3.44 -7.26 -3.90
CA ALA A 302 -2.29 -7.02 -4.79
C ALA A 302 -1.26 -6.07 -4.16
N GLN A 303 -1.71 -5.00 -3.49
CA GLN A 303 -0.81 -4.08 -2.79
C GLN A 303 -0.14 -4.75 -1.58
N ALA A 304 -0.90 -5.53 -0.80
CA ALA A 304 -0.35 -6.29 0.31
C ALA A 304 0.70 -7.30 -0.16
N LEU A 305 0.45 -8.00 -1.28
CA LEU A 305 1.42 -8.92 -1.88
C LEU A 305 2.71 -8.19 -2.27
N LYS A 306 2.63 -7.02 -2.90
CA LYS A 306 3.83 -6.21 -3.24
C LYS A 306 4.65 -5.85 -2.00
N VAL A 307 4.00 -5.43 -0.91
CA VAL A 307 4.68 -5.09 0.34
C VAL A 307 5.33 -6.33 0.95
N LEU A 308 4.64 -7.46 0.99
CA LEU A 308 5.17 -8.71 1.52
C LEU A 308 6.36 -9.22 0.68
N LEU A 309 6.29 -9.14 -0.65
CA LEU A 309 7.39 -9.50 -1.54
C LEU A 309 8.61 -8.60 -1.33
N LYS A 310 8.42 -7.27 -1.23
CA LYS A 310 9.54 -6.34 -0.93
C LYS A 310 10.21 -6.67 0.40
N ARG A 311 9.42 -6.92 1.45
CA ARG A 311 9.94 -7.32 2.76
C ARG A 311 10.67 -8.65 2.71
N LEU A 312 10.12 -9.63 1.99
CA LEU A 312 10.76 -10.93 1.79
C LEU A 312 12.11 -10.76 1.09
N ILE A 313 12.15 -10.02 -0.03
CA ILE A 313 13.38 -9.74 -0.80
C ILE A 313 14.46 -9.14 0.10
N VAL A 314 14.12 -8.14 0.92
CA VAL A 314 15.07 -7.49 1.85
C VAL A 314 15.59 -8.48 2.91
N VAL A 315 14.73 -9.32 3.47
CA VAL A 315 15.14 -10.26 4.54
C VAL A 315 15.88 -11.48 3.98
N SER A 316 15.63 -11.86 2.74
CA SER A 316 16.26 -13.00 2.08
C SER A 316 17.43 -12.63 1.16
N ASP A 317 17.84 -11.36 1.13
CA ASP A 317 18.82 -10.85 0.16
C ASP A 317 20.17 -11.58 0.29
N PRO A 318 20.64 -12.31 -0.75
CA PRO A 318 21.95 -12.94 -0.72
C PRO A 318 23.09 -11.96 -1.06
N GLY A 319 22.81 -10.65 -1.16
CA GLY A 319 23.75 -9.61 -1.56
C GLY A 319 23.64 -9.27 -3.05
N LEU A 320 22.44 -9.33 -3.64
CA LEU A 320 22.22 -8.92 -5.02
C LEU A 320 22.37 -7.40 -5.17
N PRO A 321 22.94 -6.90 -6.27
CA PRO A 321 23.11 -5.48 -6.46
C PRO A 321 21.75 -4.78 -6.64
N ASP A 322 21.57 -3.64 -5.96
CA ASP A 322 20.42 -2.77 -6.19
C ASP A 322 20.54 -2.11 -7.56
N LEU A 323 19.62 -2.46 -8.48
CA LEU A 323 19.55 -1.91 -9.84
C LEU A 323 19.10 -0.43 -9.85
N TRP A 324 18.45 0.06 -8.80
CA TRP A 324 17.91 1.42 -8.72
C TRP A 324 18.79 2.39 -7.91
N ALA A 325 19.83 1.90 -7.24
CA ALA A 325 20.79 2.77 -6.55
C ALA A 325 21.42 3.81 -7.50
N PRO A 326 21.77 5.01 -7.01
CA PRO A 326 22.52 5.99 -7.80
C PRO A 326 23.94 5.47 -8.12
N ARG A 327 24.52 5.97 -9.21
CA ARG A 327 25.92 5.73 -9.60
C ARG A 327 26.89 6.53 -8.75
#